data_AF-A0ABD0XVZ5-F1
#
_entry.id   AF-A0ABD0XVZ5-F1
#
_cell.length_a   1.000
_cell.length_b   1.000
_cell.length_c   1.000
_cell.angle_alpha   90.00
_cell.angle_beta   90.00
_cell.angle_gamma   90.00
#
_symmetry.space_group_name_H-M   'P 1'
#
loop_
_entity.id
_entity.type
_entity.pdbx_description
1 polymer ?
#
loop_
_entity_poly.entity_id
_entity_poly.type
_entity_poly.pdbx_seq_one_letter_code
_entity_poly.pdbx_strand_id
1 'polypeptide(L)'
;MTKIVAEELARCEVCARAKYVRTPQETPQMVTPTPEKLLDVVEADLVFLDGAIRLTLIDRLTRFAYNYPLQAKTGKRVREGLLLFLATVGTPRTLVLDRGREFDNFLVWSLLEEFRVKVHWSFEVARDD
;
A
#
# COMPACT_ATOMS: atom_id res chain seq x y z
N MET A 1 41.04 -25.22 9.43
CA MET A 1 40.16 -25.18 10.63
C MET A 1 38.85 -24.43 10.37
N THR A 2 38.87 -23.27 9.72
CA THR A 2 37.68 -22.45 9.42
C THR A 2 36.65 -23.09 8.48
N LYS A 3 37.06 -23.93 7.52
CA LYS A 3 36.14 -24.61 6.59
C LYS A 3 35.17 -25.58 7.26
N ILE A 4 35.65 -26.38 8.20
CA ILE A 4 34.83 -27.39 8.91
C ILE A 4 33.71 -26.69 9.69
N VAL A 5 34.03 -25.62 10.40
CA VAL A 5 33.04 -24.82 11.15
C VAL A 5 32.00 -24.22 10.20
N ALA A 6 32.40 -23.72 9.03
CA ALA A 6 31.46 -23.17 8.04
C ALA A 6 30.52 -24.25 7.48
N GLU A 7 31.03 -25.44 7.21
CA GLU A 7 30.22 -26.57 6.71
C GLU A 7 29.21 -27.07 7.74
N GLU A 8 29.59 -27.16 9.02
CA GLU A 8 28.66 -27.54 10.09
C GLU A 8 27.58 -26.48 10.32
N LEU A 9 27.94 -25.19 10.22
CA LEU A 9 26.98 -24.10 10.31
C LEU A 9 26.00 -24.07 9.13
N ALA A 10 26.41 -24.53 7.95
CA ALA A 10 25.55 -24.63 6.76
C ALA A 10 24.57 -25.81 6.84
N ARG A 11 24.92 -26.90 7.54
CA ARG A 11 24.06 -28.09 7.72
C ARG A 11 23.10 -27.99 8.90
N CYS A 12 23.33 -27.06 9.82
CA CYS A 12 22.49 -26.89 11.01
C CYS A 12 21.18 -26.16 10.69
N GLU A 13 20.07 -26.90 10.67
CA GLU A 13 18.72 -26.37 10.40
C GLU A 13 18.30 -25.28 11.40
N VAL A 14 18.62 -25.47 12.69
CA VAL A 14 18.33 -24.48 13.74
C VAL A 14 19.06 -23.18 13.45
N CYS A 15 20.33 -23.26 13.02
CA CYS A 15 21.10 -22.08 12.61
C CYS A 15 20.53 -21.45 11.35
N ALA A 16 20.12 -22.24 10.37
CA ALA A 16 19.53 -21.73 9.13
C ALA A 16 18.23 -20.95 9.39
N ARG A 17 17.39 -21.42 10.33
CA ARG A 17 16.13 -20.76 10.69
C ARG A 17 16.30 -19.58 11.63
N ALA A 18 17.26 -19.63 12.56
CA ALA A 18 17.46 -18.61 13.58
C ALA A 18 18.39 -17.47 13.12
N LYS A 19 19.28 -17.71 12.16
CA LYS A 19 20.15 -16.65 11.63
C LYS A 19 19.36 -15.78 10.66
N TYR A 20 19.41 -14.48 10.88
CA TYR A 20 18.96 -13.52 9.90
C TYR A 20 19.78 -13.64 8.60
N VAL A 21 19.16 -13.33 7.47
CA VAL A 21 19.81 -13.30 6.16
C VAL A 21 20.90 -12.21 6.20
N ARG A 22 22.17 -12.64 6.13
CA ARG A 22 23.34 -11.73 6.20
C ARG A 22 23.62 -11.00 4.88
N THR A 23 22.99 -11.46 3.80
CA THR A 23 23.03 -10.85 2.46
C THR A 23 21.60 -10.75 1.97
N PRO A 24 20.81 -9.77 2.46
CA PRO A 24 19.43 -9.59 2.01
C PRO A 24 19.40 -9.51 0.48
N GLN A 25 18.41 -10.14 -0.15
CA GLN A 25 18.18 -9.85 -1.57
C GLN A 25 17.83 -8.37 -1.70
N GLU A 26 18.58 -7.65 -2.51
CA GLU A 26 18.22 -6.30 -2.90
C GLU A 26 17.04 -6.39 -3.86
N THR A 27 15.86 -5.97 -3.41
CA THR A 27 14.72 -5.84 -4.31
C THR A 27 15.04 -4.68 -5.27
N PRO A 28 15.12 -4.92 -6.59
CA PRO A 28 15.41 -3.84 -7.53
C PRO A 28 14.31 -2.79 -7.41
N GLN A 29 14.71 -1.55 -7.08
CA GLN A 29 13.77 -0.44 -7.02
C GLN A 29 13.29 -0.15 -8.43
N MET A 30 12.00 -0.36 -8.68
CA MET A 30 11.39 0.02 -9.95
C MET A 30 11.22 1.53 -10.00
N VAL A 31 11.60 2.15 -11.12
CA VAL A 31 11.33 3.57 -11.37
C VAL A 31 9.82 3.75 -11.42
N THR A 32 9.27 4.49 -10.46
CA THR A 32 7.85 4.85 -10.49
C THR A 32 7.68 6.02 -11.46
N PRO A 33 6.75 5.91 -12.44
CA PRO A 33 6.53 7.00 -13.39
C PRO A 33 6.10 8.26 -12.64
N THR A 34 6.70 9.39 -13.01
CA THR A 34 6.33 10.70 -12.45
C THR A 34 4.96 11.09 -13.00
N PRO A 35 3.98 11.44 -12.15
CA PRO A 35 2.68 11.91 -12.63
C PRO A 35 2.83 13.23 -13.39
N GLU A 36 2.05 13.43 -14.45
CA GLU A 36 2.17 14.63 -15.31
C GLU A 36 1.10 15.69 -15.01
N LYS A 37 -0.01 15.30 -14.38
CA LYS A 37 -1.17 16.16 -14.12
C LYS A 37 -1.78 15.89 -12.75
N LEU A 38 -2.60 16.84 -12.28
CA LEU A 38 -3.38 16.68 -11.06
C LEU A 38 -4.28 15.45 -11.16
N LEU A 39 -4.39 14.69 -10.06
CA LEU A 39 -5.15 13.44 -9.94
C LEU A 39 -4.70 12.31 -10.87
N ASP A 40 -3.51 12.36 -11.45
CA ASP A 40 -3.03 11.25 -12.28
C ASP A 40 -2.68 10.03 -11.42
N VAL A 41 -2.03 10.27 -10.27
CA VAL A 41 -1.78 9.25 -9.25
C VAL A 41 -2.08 9.85 -7.88
N VAL A 42 -2.98 9.21 -7.15
CA VAL A 42 -3.31 9.54 -5.76
C VAL A 42 -2.98 8.35 -4.88
N GLU A 43 -2.28 8.59 -3.78
CA GLU A 43 -1.97 7.58 -2.76
C GLU A 43 -2.95 7.73 -1.62
N ALA A 44 -3.61 6.65 -1.20
CA ALA A 44 -4.47 6.70 -0.03
C ALA A 44 -4.06 5.70 1.05
N ASP A 45 -4.19 6.16 2.30
CA ASP A 45 -3.83 5.43 3.50
C ASP A 45 -4.70 5.90 4.67
N LEU A 46 -4.73 5.13 5.76
CA LEU A 46 -5.34 5.52 7.01
C LEU A 46 -4.29 5.95 8.03
N VAL A 47 -4.40 7.18 8.51
CA VAL A 47 -3.58 7.69 9.61
C VAL A 47 -4.40 7.75 10.90
N PHE A 48 -3.78 7.38 12.02
CA PHE A 48 -4.32 7.65 13.35
C PHE A 48 -3.61 8.87 13.93
N LEU A 49 -4.38 9.92 14.20
CA LEU A 49 -3.85 11.19 14.72
C LEU A 49 -4.88 11.76 15.71
N ASP A 50 -4.46 12.40 16.79
CA ASP A 50 -5.37 13.03 17.78
C ASP A 50 -6.54 12.15 18.27
N GLY A 51 -6.34 10.83 18.38
CA GLY A 51 -7.41 9.91 18.79
C GLY A 51 -8.43 9.57 17.69
N ALA A 52 -8.26 10.08 16.47
CA ALA A 52 -9.16 9.87 15.33
C ALA A 52 -8.45 9.17 14.17
N ILE A 53 -9.17 8.25 13.52
CA ILE A 53 -8.76 7.61 12.28
C ILE A 53 -9.13 8.56 11.13
N ARG A 54 -8.22 8.78 10.20
CA ARG A 54 -8.43 9.67 9.05
C ARG A 54 -8.02 8.95 7.78
N LEU A 55 -8.89 8.99 6.77
CA LEU A 55 -8.53 8.64 5.40
C LEU A 55 -7.77 9.82 4.80
N THR A 56 -6.50 9.59 4.49
CA THR A 56 -5.65 10.54 3.79
C THR A 56 -5.55 10.13 2.34
N LEU A 57 -5.73 11.09 1.43
CA LEU A 57 -5.44 10.93 0.01
C LEU A 57 -4.44 12.00 -0.40
N ILE A 58 -3.32 11.61 -0.99
CA ILE A 58 -2.24 12.52 -1.36
C ILE A 58 -2.06 12.47 -2.87
N ASP A 59 -2.26 13.60 -3.53
CA ASP A 59 -1.93 13.74 -4.94
C ASP A 59 -0.40 13.68 -5.11
N ARG A 60 0.10 12.71 -5.88
CA ARG A 60 1.53 12.44 -5.96
C ARG A 60 2.32 13.56 -6.66
N LEU A 61 1.69 14.31 -7.57
CA LEU A 61 2.32 15.42 -8.28
C LEU A 61 2.53 16.63 -7.36
N THR A 62 1.43 17.14 -6.79
CA THR A 62 1.40 18.38 -6.03
C THR A 62 1.73 18.19 -4.56
N ARG A 63 1.68 16.95 -4.06
CA ARG A 63 1.74 16.59 -2.63
C ARG A 63 0.61 17.19 -1.80
N PHE A 64 -0.45 17.68 -2.44
CA PHE A 64 -1.62 18.15 -1.74
C PHE A 64 -2.34 16.98 -1.06
N ALA A 65 -2.60 17.12 0.24
CA ALA A 65 -3.24 16.09 1.05
C ALA A 65 -4.70 16.43 1.34
N TYR A 66 -5.58 15.53 0.97
CA TYR A 66 -6.99 15.53 1.37
C TYR A 66 -7.14 14.63 2.59
N ASN A 67 -7.96 15.08 3.54
CA ASN A 67 -8.12 14.40 4.82
C ASN A 67 -9.61 14.27 5.18
N TYR A 68 -10.03 13.04 5.46
CA TYR A 68 -11.41 12.73 5.81
C TYR A 68 -11.45 11.94 7.12
N PRO A 69 -12.02 12.51 8.21
CA PRO A 69 -12.15 11.79 9.47
C PRO A 69 -13.10 10.61 9.33
N LEU A 70 -12.69 9.46 9.86
CA LEU A 70 -13.46 8.23 9.89
C LEU A 70 -13.85 7.88 11.33
N GLN A 71 -15.11 7.47 11.51
CA GLN A 71 -15.58 7.00 12.82
C GLN A 71 -15.01 5.63 13.20
N ALA A 72 -14.58 4.83 12.23
CA ALA A 72 -14.03 3.50 12.45
C ALA A 72 -13.17 3.05 11.26
N LYS A 73 -12.21 2.16 11.51
CA LYS A 73 -11.36 1.51 10.50
C LYS A 73 -12.14 0.36 9.84
N THR A 74 -13.11 0.68 8.99
CA THR A 74 -13.93 -0.31 8.27
C THR A 74 -14.10 0.05 6.80
N GLY A 75 -14.30 -0.95 5.95
CA GLY A 75 -14.51 -0.74 4.51
C GLY A 75 -15.69 0.17 4.17
N LYS A 76 -16.76 0.12 4.97
CA LYS A 76 -17.90 1.03 4.83
C LYS A 76 -17.49 2.50 5.01
N ARG A 77 -16.71 2.81 6.07
CA ARG A 77 -16.27 4.18 6.35
C ARG A 77 -15.24 4.67 5.33
N VAL A 78 -14.33 3.80 4.90
CA VAL A 78 -13.40 4.09 3.81
C VAL A 78 -14.16 4.41 2.52
N ARG A 79 -15.14 3.58 2.15
CA ARG A 79 -16.00 3.80 0.97
C ARG A 79 -16.72 5.15 1.04
N GLU A 80 -17.25 5.53 2.20
CA GLU A 80 -17.90 6.84 2.40
C GLU A 80 -16.91 8.00 2.20
N GLY A 81 -15.71 7.92 2.76
CA GLY A 81 -14.66 8.94 2.57
C GLY A 81 -14.17 9.03 1.13
N LEU A 82 -13.96 7.88 0.47
CA LEU A 82 -13.59 7.82 -0.94
C LEU A 82 -14.68 8.41 -1.83
N LEU A 83 -15.95 8.08 -1.59
CA LEU A 83 -17.05 8.66 -2.35
C LEU A 83 -17.08 10.19 -2.22
N LEU A 84 -16.90 10.71 -1.00
CA LEU A 84 -16.86 12.15 -0.78
C LEU A 84 -15.71 12.80 -1.57
N PHE A 85 -14.52 12.20 -1.54
CA PHE A 85 -13.38 12.66 -2.34
C PHE A 85 -13.69 12.64 -3.85
N LEU A 86 -14.19 11.53 -4.37
CA LEU A 86 -14.50 11.37 -5.79
C LEU A 86 -15.57 12.36 -6.27
N ALA A 87 -16.56 12.65 -5.42
CA ALA A 87 -17.65 13.56 -5.73
C ALA A 87 -17.26 15.06 -5.62
N THR A 88 -16.29 15.40 -4.78
CA THR A 88 -15.94 16.81 -4.49
C THR A 88 -14.66 17.27 -5.17
N VAL A 89 -13.67 16.40 -5.28
CA VAL A 89 -12.35 16.70 -5.85
C VAL A 89 -12.29 16.23 -7.29
N GLY A 90 -12.78 15.02 -7.54
CA GLY A 90 -12.77 14.38 -8.85
C GLY A 90 -12.15 12.99 -8.83
N THR A 91 -12.17 12.34 -9.99
CA THR A 91 -11.76 10.95 -10.15
C THR A 91 -10.29 10.86 -10.53
N PRO A 92 -9.43 10.20 -9.72
CA PRO A 92 -8.05 10.01 -10.09
C PRO A 92 -7.93 8.94 -11.18
N ARG A 93 -6.92 9.08 -12.04
CA ARG A 93 -6.63 8.07 -13.06
C ARG A 93 -6.17 6.77 -12.39
N THR A 94 -5.26 6.87 -11.42
CA THR A 94 -4.78 5.74 -10.61
C THR A 94 -4.88 6.07 -9.14
N LEU A 95 -5.46 5.15 -8.36
CA LEU A 95 -5.46 5.18 -6.91
C LEU A 95 -4.53 4.07 -6.38
N VAL A 96 -3.55 4.46 -5.58
CA VAL A 96 -2.61 3.55 -4.93
C VAL A 96 -3.08 3.28 -3.50
N LEU A 97 -3.26 2.00 -3.15
CA LEU A 97 -3.76 1.54 -1.86
C LEU A 97 -2.86 0.44 -1.28
N ASP A 98 -2.87 0.24 0.03
CA ASP A 98 -2.36 -0.99 0.64
C ASP A 98 -3.43 -2.10 0.62
N ARG A 99 -3.04 -3.36 0.83
CA ARG A 99 -4.00 -4.48 0.90
C ARG A 99 -4.66 -4.62 2.28
N GLY A 100 -4.82 -3.53 3.03
CA GLY A 100 -5.59 -3.52 4.26
C GLY A 100 -7.04 -3.95 4.01
N ARG A 101 -7.65 -4.69 4.94
CA ARG A 101 -9.03 -5.20 4.79
C ARG A 101 -10.06 -4.08 4.65
N GLU A 102 -9.74 -2.90 5.17
CA GLU A 102 -10.51 -1.67 5.01
C GLU A 102 -10.55 -1.16 3.57
N PHE A 103 -9.57 -1.51 2.73
CA PHE A 103 -9.47 -1.13 1.33
C PHE A 103 -9.81 -2.30 0.40
N ASP A 104 -9.29 -3.50 0.69
CA ASP A 104 -9.54 -4.71 -0.10
C ASP A 104 -10.83 -5.39 0.34
N ASN A 105 -11.97 -4.82 -0.06
CA ASN A 105 -13.31 -5.37 0.17
C ASN A 105 -14.29 -4.93 -0.91
N PHE A 106 -15.38 -5.68 -1.06
CA PHE A 106 -16.38 -5.47 -2.11
C PHE A 106 -16.98 -4.05 -2.16
N LEU A 107 -17.14 -3.38 -1.03
CA LEU A 107 -17.75 -2.04 -0.99
C LEU A 107 -16.84 -0.98 -1.62
N VAL A 108 -15.53 -1.09 -1.39
CA VAL A 108 -14.54 -0.18 -1.97
C VAL A 108 -14.32 -0.53 -3.44
N TRP A 109 -14.18 -1.82 -3.76
CA TRP A 109 -14.03 -2.27 -5.14
C TRP A 109 -15.17 -1.83 -6.05
N SER A 110 -16.42 -2.06 -5.65
CA SER A 110 -17.59 -1.67 -6.45
C SER A 110 -17.67 -0.16 -6.69
N LEU A 111 -17.30 0.65 -5.70
CA LEU A 111 -17.21 2.11 -5.86
C LEU A 111 -16.11 2.49 -6.87
N LEU A 112 -14.92 1.93 -6.75
CA LEU A 112 -13.80 2.28 -7.63
C LEU A 112 -14.05 1.84 -9.09
N GLU A 113 -14.72 0.70 -9.28
CA GLU A 113 -15.18 0.25 -10.61
C GLU A 113 -16.24 1.17 -11.21
N GLU A 114 -17.23 1.60 -10.41
CA GLU A 114 -18.28 2.54 -10.85
C GLU A 114 -17.68 3.85 -11.39
N PHE A 115 -16.66 4.36 -10.69
CA PHE A 115 -15.93 5.56 -11.10
C PHE A 115 -14.78 5.28 -12.10
N ARG A 116 -14.58 4.02 -12.52
CA ARG A 116 -13.53 3.60 -13.45
C ARG A 116 -12.12 4.01 -13.03
N VAL A 117 -11.84 3.97 -11.74
CA VAL A 117 -10.52 4.26 -11.16
C VAL A 117 -9.61 3.03 -11.32
N LYS A 118 -8.41 3.21 -11.88
CA LYS A 118 -7.40 2.15 -11.89
C LYS A 118 -6.82 1.99 -10.48
N VAL A 119 -6.84 0.79 -9.93
CA VAL A 119 -6.26 0.51 -8.62
C VAL A 119 -4.86 -0.10 -8.77
N HIS A 120 -3.91 0.39 -7.97
CA HIS A 120 -2.59 -0.21 -7.82
C HIS A 120 -2.34 -0.51 -6.34
N TRP A 121 -1.87 -1.72 -6.04
CA TRP A 121 -1.59 -2.14 -4.66
C TRP A 121 -0.12 -1.91 -4.34
N SER A 122 0.17 -1.27 -3.21
CA SER A 122 1.54 -0.90 -2.79
C SER A 122 2.47 -2.09 -2.58
N PHE A 123 1.93 -3.31 -2.49
CA PHE A 123 2.70 -4.56 -2.49
C PHE A 123 2.09 -5.57 -3.46
N GLU A 124 2.72 -5.74 -4.63
CA GLU A 124 2.63 -6.98 -5.38
C GLU A 124 3.67 -7.95 -4.80
N VAL A 125 3.21 -8.91 -4.01
CA VAL A 125 4.03 -10.09 -3.74
C VAL A 125 4.08 -10.83 -5.08
N ALA A 126 5.26 -10.90 -5.69
CA ALA A 126 5.50 -11.81 -6.80
C ALA A 126 4.99 -13.18 -6.36
N ARG A 127 3.96 -13.70 -7.04
CA ARG A 127 3.63 -15.11 -6.92
C ARG A 127 4.76 -15.81 -7.65
N ASP A 128 5.66 -16.41 -6.89
CA ASP A 128 6.54 -17.44 -7.44
C ASP A 128 5.62 -18.62 -7.81
N ASP A 129 5.38 -18.77 -9.11
CA ASP A 129 4.75 -19.94 -9.71
C ASP A 129 5.73 -21.13 -9.71
#